data_AF-A0A9C9Q0X0-F1
#
_entry.id   AF-A0A9C9Q0X0-F1
#
_cell.length_a   1.000
_cell.length_b   1.000
_cell.length_c   1.000
_cell.angle_alpha   90.00
_cell.angle_beta   90.00
_cell.angle_gamma   90.00
#
_symmetry.space_group_name_H-M   'P 1'
#
loop_
_entity.id
_entity.type
_entity.pdbx_description
1 polymer ?
#
loop_
_entity_poly.entity_id
_entity_poly.type
_entity_poly.pdbx_seq_one_letter_code
_entity_poly.pdbx_strand_id
1 'polypeptide(L)'
;MKDILQKAAQIELVIFDVDGVLTDGSLFFGDDGQEYKAFHSRDGHGMKMLRNSGVEVAIITGRTSQVVTHRMANLGIEHVYQGKQEKLPAFEELIAKLQLTPGQ
;
A
#
# COMPACT_ATOMS: atom_id res chain seq x y z
N MET A 1 10.48 -22.64 5.64
CA MET A 1 11.38 -21.47 5.76
C MET A 1 12.23 -21.22 4.52
N LYS A 2 12.99 -22.20 3.98
CA LYS A 2 13.78 -21.99 2.74
C LYS A 2 12.95 -21.45 1.56
N ASP A 3 11.75 -21.96 1.35
CA ASP A 3 10.83 -21.53 0.29
C ASP A 3 10.37 -20.05 0.42
N ILE A 4 10.08 -19.58 1.64
CA ILE A 4 9.61 -18.20 1.87
C ILE A 4 10.72 -17.20 1.59
N LEU A 5 11.95 -17.49 2.02
CA LEU A 5 13.09 -16.62 1.76
C LEU A 5 13.44 -16.57 0.26
N GLN A 6 13.28 -17.69 -0.46
CA GLN A 6 13.46 -17.72 -1.91
C GLN A 6 12.41 -16.88 -2.64
N LYS A 7 11.14 -16.94 -2.23
CA LYS A 7 10.07 -16.09 -2.77
C LYS A 7 10.31 -14.61 -2.46
N ALA A 8 10.65 -14.29 -1.20
CA ALA A 8 10.90 -12.92 -0.78
C ALA A 8 12.09 -12.28 -1.53
N ALA A 9 13.10 -13.07 -1.91
CA ALA A 9 14.25 -12.60 -2.68
C ALA A 9 13.93 -12.21 -4.13
N GLN A 10 12.76 -12.60 -4.65
CA GLN A 10 12.30 -12.25 -6.01
C GLN A 10 11.41 -11.02 -6.05
N ILE A 11 11.02 -10.48 -4.88
CA ILE A 11 10.05 -9.40 -4.80
C ILE A 11 10.68 -8.09 -5.27
N GLU A 12 10.02 -7.48 -6.27
CA GLU A 12 10.33 -6.16 -6.82
C GLU A 12 9.21 -5.15 -6.54
N LEU A 13 8.01 -5.61 -6.16
CA LEU A 13 6.87 -4.79 -5.78
C LEU A 13 6.17 -5.32 -4.54
N VAL A 14 5.90 -4.44 -3.56
CA VAL A 14 4.99 -4.74 -2.45
C VAL A 14 3.77 -3.84 -2.49
N ILE A 15 2.60 -4.46 -2.51
CA ILE A 15 1.30 -3.79 -2.53
C ILE A 15 0.63 -3.97 -1.18
N PHE A 16 0.26 -2.86 -0.53
CA PHE A 16 -0.47 -2.88 0.73
C PHE A 16 -1.94 -2.50 0.54
N ASP A 17 -2.82 -3.14 1.32
CA ASP A 17 -4.11 -2.54 1.65
C ASP A 17 -3.93 -1.47 2.72
N VAL A 18 -4.97 -0.69 2.98
CA VAL A 18 -4.97 0.34 4.03
C VAL A 18 -5.65 -0.20 5.29
N ASP A 19 -6.97 -0.34 5.26
CA ASP A 19 -7.76 -0.58 6.46
C ASP A 19 -7.59 -2.03 6.94
N GLY A 20 -7.06 -2.20 8.16
CA GLY A 20 -6.74 -3.51 8.73
C GLY A 20 -5.37 -4.06 8.33
N VAL A 21 -4.59 -3.33 7.52
CA VAL A 21 -3.20 -3.67 7.17
C VAL A 21 -2.25 -2.57 7.63
N LEU A 22 -2.39 -1.36 7.08
CA LEU A 22 -1.61 -0.18 7.52
C LEU A 22 -2.28 0.56 8.69
N THR A 23 -3.52 0.19 9.00
CA THR A 23 -4.28 0.61 10.19
C THR A 23 -4.75 -0.63 10.95
N ASP A 24 -5.28 -0.43 12.16
CA ASP A 24 -5.94 -1.47 12.94
C ASP A 24 -7.36 -1.83 12.45
N GLY A 25 -7.82 -1.21 11.35
CA GLY A 25 -9.16 -1.38 10.79
C GLY A 25 -10.23 -0.48 11.42
N SER A 26 -9.88 0.31 12.43
CA SER A 26 -10.80 1.26 13.06
C SER A 26 -11.13 2.42 12.12
N LEU A 27 -12.40 2.84 12.09
CA LEU A 27 -12.86 4.02 11.36
C LEU A 27 -13.38 5.06 12.35
N PHE A 28 -12.80 6.25 12.33
CA PHE A 28 -13.20 7.37 13.16
C PHE A 28 -13.90 8.41 12.30
N PHE A 29 -15.10 8.82 12.71
CA PHE A 29 -15.90 9.83 12.04
C PHE A 29 -16.17 11.00 12.99
N GLY A 30 -15.95 12.22 12.50
CA GLY A 30 -16.41 13.45 13.13
C GLY A 30 -17.89 13.71 12.87
N ASP A 31 -18.54 14.47 13.73
CA ASP A 31 -19.91 14.96 13.55
C ASP A 31 -20.05 15.92 12.35
N ASP A 32 -18.94 16.53 11.94
CA ASP A 32 -18.79 17.32 10.72
C ASP A 32 -18.53 16.48 9.45
N GLY A 33 -18.51 15.15 9.57
CA GLY A 33 -18.27 14.24 8.46
C GLY A 33 -16.79 14.00 8.13
N GLN A 34 -15.84 14.53 8.91
CA GLN A 34 -14.42 14.22 8.72
C GLN A 34 -14.13 12.74 9.04
N GLU A 35 -13.23 12.13 8.26
CA GLU A 35 -12.72 10.77 8.51
C GLU A 35 -11.28 10.85 9.01
N TYR A 36 -10.95 10.07 10.04
CA TYR A 36 -9.61 9.97 10.61
C TYR A 36 -9.12 8.52 10.58
N LYS A 37 -7.81 8.34 10.38
CA LYS A 37 -7.14 7.03 10.40
C LYS A 37 -5.85 7.13 11.19
N ALA A 38 -5.57 6.10 11.99
CA ALA A 38 -4.29 5.94 12.68
C ALA A 38 -3.37 5.01 11.87
N PHE A 39 -2.18 5.49 11.55
CA PHE A 39 -1.12 4.70 10.91
C PHE A 39 0.05 4.53 11.87
N HIS A 40 0.79 3.43 11.72
CA HIS A 40 1.96 3.20 12.55
C HIS A 40 3.23 3.84 11.96
N SER A 41 4.04 4.46 12.82
CA SER A 41 5.26 5.16 12.39
C SER A 41 6.35 4.19 11.93
N ARG A 42 6.46 3.01 12.56
CA ARG A 42 7.45 1.98 12.17
C ARG A 42 7.17 1.42 10.78
N ASP A 43 5.90 1.30 10.38
CA ASP A 43 5.53 0.81 9.05
C ASP A 43 5.95 1.83 7.98
N GLY A 44 5.78 3.12 8.29
CA GLY A 44 6.32 4.21 7.46
C GLY A 44 7.83 4.14 7.29
N HIS A 45 8.57 3.78 8.35
CA HIS A 45 10.01 3.57 8.25
C HIS A 45 10.36 2.32 7.42
N GLY A 46 9.66 1.20 7.63
CA GLY A 46 9.84 -0.03 6.87
C GLY A 46 9.61 0.15 5.38
N MET A 47 8.54 0.85 4.99
CA MET A 47 8.27 1.18 3.58
C MET A 47 9.37 2.06 2.97
N LYS A 48 9.92 3.02 3.72
CA LYS A 48 11.08 3.82 3.25
C LYS A 48 12.32 2.95 3.06
N MET A 49 12.60 2.03 3.98
CA MET A 49 13.73 1.10 3.85
C MET A 49 13.56 0.19 2.62
N LEU A 50 12.35 -0.32 2.38
CA LEU A 50 12.03 -1.18 1.25
C LEU A 50 12.25 -0.47 -0.09
N ARG A 51 11.78 0.78 -0.20
CA ARG A 51 12.04 1.60 -1.40
C ARG A 51 13.52 1.89 -1.60
N ASN A 52 14.24 2.17 -0.51
CA ASN A 52 15.68 2.38 -0.58
C ASN A 52 16.46 1.13 -1.03
N SER A 53 15.89 -0.08 -0.91
CA SER A 53 16.47 -1.30 -1.48
C SER A 53 16.10 -1.54 -2.95
N GLY A 54 15.34 -0.64 -3.59
CA GLY A 54 14.93 -0.75 -4.98
C GLY A 54 13.61 -1.52 -5.20
N VAL A 55 12.90 -1.86 -4.12
CA VAL A 55 11.59 -2.52 -4.21
C VAL A 55 10.50 -1.44 -4.22
N GLU A 56 9.64 -1.49 -5.22
CA GLU A 56 8.53 -0.57 -5.37
C GLU A 56 7.46 -0.80 -4.30
N VAL A 57 6.77 0.27 -3.92
CA VAL A 57 5.66 0.22 -2.96
C VAL A 57 4.42 0.82 -3.57
N ALA A 58 3.30 0.12 -3.44
CA ALA A 58 2.00 0.59 -3.91
C ALA A 58 0.89 0.35 -2.89
N ILE A 59 -0.22 1.09 -3.05
CA ILE A 59 -1.44 0.95 -2.27
C ILE A 59 -2.60 0.62 -3.19
N ILE A 60 -3.37 -0.42 -2.85
CA ILE A 60 -4.67 -0.69 -3.46
C ILE A 60 -5.70 -0.88 -2.36
N THR A 61 -6.63 0.06 -2.24
CA THR A 61 -7.66 0.06 -1.21
C THR A 61 -9.05 0.32 -1.78
N GLY A 62 -10.07 -0.28 -1.14
CA GLY A 62 -11.47 -0.15 -1.55
C GLY A 62 -12.10 1.19 -1.14
N ARG A 63 -11.54 1.86 -0.13
CA ARG A 63 -12.02 3.17 0.35
C ARG A 63 -11.29 4.32 -0.35
N THR A 64 -11.90 5.49 -0.34
CA THR A 64 -11.29 6.74 -0.80
C THR A 64 -11.29 7.75 0.33
N SER A 65 -10.13 8.27 0.69
CA SER A 65 -10.00 9.31 1.72
C SER A 65 -8.80 10.22 1.46
N GLN A 66 -8.92 11.50 1.84
CA GLN A 66 -7.80 12.44 1.76
C GLN A 66 -6.67 12.06 2.73
N VAL A 67 -7.02 11.43 3.86
CA VAL A 67 -6.05 10.94 4.86
C VAL A 67 -5.05 9.96 4.26
N VAL A 68 -5.51 9.01 3.42
CA VAL A 68 -4.63 8.08 2.69
C VAL A 68 -3.76 8.85 1.70
N THR A 69 -4.34 9.76 0.91
CA THR A 69 -3.59 10.59 -0.06
C THR A 69 -2.44 11.33 0.62
N HIS A 70 -2.70 12.02 1.73
CA HIS A 70 -1.69 12.76 2.48
C HIS A 70 -0.62 11.85 3.09
N ARG A 71 -1.03 10.70 3.65
CA ARG A 71 -0.07 9.76 4.24
C ARG A 71 0.87 9.18 3.18
N MET A 72 0.35 8.78 2.02
CA MET A 72 1.17 8.22 0.95
C MET A 72 2.11 9.26 0.33
N ALA A 73 1.64 10.50 0.15
CA ALA A 73 2.49 11.60 -0.28
C ALA A 73 3.64 11.87 0.72
N ASN A 74 3.37 11.82 2.04
CA ASN A 74 4.41 11.97 3.07
C ASN A 74 5.47 10.85 3.05
N LEU A 75 5.08 9.65 2.61
CA LEU A 75 5.99 8.51 2.43
C LEU A 75 6.63 8.50 1.02
N GLY A 76 6.22 9.41 0.13
CA GLY A 76 6.64 9.49 -1.26
C GLY A 76 6.15 8.31 -2.12
N ILE A 77 5.07 7.64 -1.72
CA ILE A 77 4.49 6.50 -2.46
C ILE A 77 3.65 7.07 -3.61
N GLU A 78 4.01 6.72 -4.85
CA GLU A 78 3.41 7.28 -6.07
C GLU A 78 2.23 6.42 -6.59
N HIS A 79 2.29 5.11 -6.36
CA HIS A 79 1.30 4.15 -6.84
C HIS A 79 0.16 4.01 -5.83
N VAL A 80 -0.83 4.90 -5.89
CA VAL A 80 -1.96 4.94 -4.96
C VAL A 80 -3.29 4.76 -5.70
N TYR A 81 -3.92 3.60 -5.51
CA TYR A 81 -5.19 3.23 -6.12
C TYR A 81 -6.27 3.15 -5.04
N GLN A 82 -7.09 4.19 -4.94
CA GLN A 82 -8.22 4.28 -4.01
C GLN A 82 -9.55 3.96 -4.69
N GLY A 83 -10.56 3.61 -3.90
CA GLY A 83 -11.91 3.31 -4.41
C GLY A 83 -12.01 2.00 -5.21
N LYS A 84 -11.02 1.10 -5.10
CA LYS A 84 -10.95 -0.16 -5.84
C LYS A 84 -11.59 -1.30 -5.04
N GLN A 85 -12.91 -1.44 -5.15
CA GLN A 85 -13.65 -2.55 -4.53
C GLN A 85 -13.21 -3.89 -5.13
N GLU A 86 -13.10 -3.96 -6.46
CA GLU A 86 -12.41 -5.03 -7.16
C GLU A 86 -10.95 -4.63 -7.39
N LYS A 87 -10.02 -5.36 -6.76
CA LYS A 87 -8.59 -5.02 -6.76
C LYS A 87 -7.82 -5.59 -7.95
N LEU A 88 -8.31 -6.67 -8.56
CA LEU A 88 -7.62 -7.38 -9.65
C LEU A 88 -7.30 -6.45 -10.84
N PRO A 89 -8.24 -5.62 -11.34
CA PRO A 89 -7.93 -4.72 -12.46
C PRO A 89 -6.84 -3.70 -12.12
N ALA A 90 -6.83 -3.17 -10.89
CA ALA A 90 -5.81 -2.22 -10.44
C ALA A 90 -4.43 -2.89 -10.28
N PHE A 91 -4.41 -4.14 -9.83
CA PHE A 91 -3.20 -4.95 -9.78
C PHE A 91 -2.64 -5.19 -11.19
N GLU A 92 -3.46 -5.65 -12.13
CA GLU A 92 -3.06 -5.93 -13.51
C GLU A 92 -2.53 -4.67 -14.21
N GLU A 93 -3.20 -3.53 -14.04
CA GLU A 93 -2.76 -2.22 -14.54
C GLU A 93 -1.37 -1.85 -13.98
N LEU A 94 -1.18 -2.02 -12.67
CA LEU A 94 0.06 -1.65 -11.99
C LEU A 94 1.24 -2.51 -12.43
N ILE A 95 1.10 -3.85 -12.43
CA ILE A 95 2.20 -4.72 -12.84
C ILE A 95 2.53 -4.54 -14.32
N ALA A 96 1.53 -4.27 -15.17
CA ALA A 96 1.77 -3.95 -16.58
C ALA A 96 2.54 -2.64 -16.75
N LYS A 97 2.19 -1.60 -15.97
CA LYS A 97 2.89 -0.31 -15.95
C LYS A 97 4.35 -0.47 -15.52
N LEU A 98 4.61 -1.34 -14.54
CA LEU A 98 5.95 -1.61 -14.00
C LEU A 98 6.71 -2.71 -14.76
N GLN A 99 6.09 -3.32 -15.78
CA GLN A 99 6.65 -4.43 -16.55
C GLN A 99 7.04 -5.64 -15.69
N LEU A 100 6.25 -5.91 -14.65
CA LEU A 100 6.46 -7.02 -13.71
C LEU A 100 5.53 -8.20 -14.01
N THR A 101 5.92 -9.37 -13.51
CA THR A 101 5.08 -10.58 -13.50
C THR A 101 4.55 -10.86 -12.08
N PRO A 102 3.47 -11.64 -11.91
CA PRO A 102 2.91 -11.92 -10.57
C PRO A 102 3.85 -12.63 -9.57
N GLY A 103 5.02 -13.10 -10.01
CA GLY A 103 6.02 -13.71 -9.13
C GLY A 103 7.02 -12.73 -8.52
N GLN A 104 6.95 -11.45 -8.90
CA GLN A 104 7.81 -10.34 -8.48
C GLN A 104 6.99 -9.30 -7.71
#